data_AF-A0A9C9JZJ2-F1
#
_entry.id   AF-A0A9C9JZJ2-F1
#
_cell.length_a   1.000
_cell.length_b   1.000
_cell.length_c   1.000
_cell.angle_alpha   90.00
_cell.angle_beta   90.00
_cell.angle_gamma   90.00
#
_symmetry.space_group_name_H-M   'P 1'
#
loop_
_entity.id
_entity.type
_entity.pdbx_description
1 polymer ?
#
loop_
_entity_poly.entity_id
_entity_poly.type
_entity_poly.pdbx_seq_one_letter_code
_entity_poly.pdbx_strand_id
1 'polypeptide(L)' 'MFDGVPGVEEVVQKPIKRPNPTATIIAGPIQLPKHGKSRIYDITGRRLYTSNPGPGIYFLEINGEIVQKIVKVK' A
#
# COMPACT_ATOMS: atom_id res chain seq x y z
N MET A 1 -25.89 -3.74 30.54
CA MET A 1 -26.38 -3.63 29.16
C MET A 1 -25.87 -2.30 28.65
N PHE A 2 -24.98 -2.29 27.67
CA PHE A 2 -24.49 -1.05 27.07
C PHE A 2 -25.29 -0.82 25.79
N ASP A 3 -26.22 0.11 25.85
CA ASP A 3 -26.98 0.56 24.69
C ASP A 3 -26.02 1.19 23.67
N GLY A 4 -26.17 0.77 22.41
CA GLY A 4 -25.32 1.19 21.30
C GLY A 4 -25.32 2.71 21.12
N VAL A 5 -24.13 3.26 20.88
CA VAL A 5 -23.93 4.69 20.69
C VAL A 5 -24.61 5.12 19.37
N PRO A 6 -25.56 6.06 19.37
CA PRO A 6 -26.22 6.52 18.14
C PRO A 6 -25.21 7.24 17.24
N GLY A 7 -25.12 6.83 15.97
CA GLY A 7 -24.30 7.50 14.96
C GLY A 7 -23.09 6.71 14.44
N VAL A 8 -22.89 5.47 14.88
CA VAL A 8 -21.91 4.55 14.25
C VAL A 8 -22.66 3.68 13.25
N GLU A 9 -22.63 4.07 11.97
CA GLU A 9 -23.08 3.20 10.88
C GLU A 9 -21.93 2.30 10.44
N GLU A 10 -22.20 0.99 10.31
CA GLU A 10 -21.25 0.06 9.71
C GLU A 10 -21.10 0.37 8.22
N VAL A 11 -19.96 0.92 7.82
CA VAL A 11 -19.64 1.11 6.41
C VAL A 11 -19.28 -0.24 5.81
N VAL A 12 -20.28 -0.91 5.23
CA VAL A 12 -20.07 -2.12 4.44
C VAL A 12 -19.20 -1.76 3.23
N GLN A 13 -17.93 -2.14 3.29
CA GLN A 13 -17.01 -1.94 2.18
C GLN A 13 -17.50 -2.73 0.97
N LYS A 14 -17.77 -2.03 -0.14
CA LYS A 14 -18.19 -2.66 -1.39
C LYS A 14 -17.10 -3.62 -1.87
N PRO A 15 -17.47 -4.81 -2.40
CA PRO A 15 -16.52 -5.72 -3.03
C PRO A 15 -15.70 -5.00 -4.10
N ILE A 16 -14.39 -5.22 -4.05
CA ILE A 16 -13.43 -4.55 -4.92
C ILE A 16 -13.61 -5.09 -6.34
N LYS A 17 -14.06 -4.25 -7.28
CA LYS A 17 -14.41 -4.64 -8.66
C LYS A 17 -13.21 -5.01 -9.54
N ARG A 18 -11.97 -4.76 -9.07
CA ARG A 18 -10.73 -5.02 -9.80
C ARG A 18 -9.84 -5.95 -8.96
N PRO A 19 -9.10 -6.89 -9.57
CA PRO A 19 -8.09 -7.62 -8.84
C PRO A 19 -7.08 -6.61 -8.30
N ASN A 20 -7.13 -6.34 -7.00
CA ASN A 20 -6.08 -5.57 -6.35
C ASN A 20 -4.75 -6.31 -6.57
N PRO A 21 -3.64 -5.60 -6.82
CA PRO A 21 -2.34 -6.24 -6.76
C PRO A 21 -2.18 -6.89 -5.39
N THR A 22 -1.97 -8.20 -5.38
CA THR A 22 -1.68 -8.95 -4.16
C THR A 22 -0.45 -8.33 -3.50
N ALA A 23 -0.46 -8.31 -2.16
CA ALA A 23 0.67 -7.73 -1.43
C ALA A 23 1.91 -8.60 -1.61
N THR A 24 3.03 -7.99 -2.00
CA THR A 24 4.33 -8.65 -2.03
C THR A 24 5.04 -8.40 -0.70
N ILE A 25 5.40 -9.47 0.01
CA ILE A 25 6.10 -9.40 1.28
C ILE A 25 7.60 -9.52 1.01
N ILE A 26 8.40 -8.57 1.50
CA ILE A 26 9.87 -8.55 1.32
C ILE A 26 10.61 -8.31 2.64
N ALA A 27 11.85 -8.79 2.73
CA ALA A 27 12.75 -8.61 3.86
C ALA A 27 14.03 -7.82 3.50
N GLY A 28 14.01 -7.08 2.39
CA GLY A 28 15.17 -6.35 1.87
C GLY A 28 14.77 -5.07 1.13
N PRO A 29 15.69 -4.47 0.37
CA PRO A 29 15.39 -3.28 -0.44
C PRO A 29 14.24 -3.55 -1.43
N ILE A 30 13.38 -2.56 -1.59
CA ILE A 30 12.35 -2.53 -2.63
C ILE A 30 13.06 -2.50 -3.98
N GLN A 31 12.86 -3.55 -4.77
CA GLN A 31 13.42 -3.63 -6.11
C GLN A 31 12.56 -2.80 -7.05
N LEU A 32 13.20 -1.85 -7.74
CA LEU A 32 12.57 -1.03 -8.77
C LEU A 32 12.83 -1.66 -10.14
N PRO A 33 11.83 -1.68 -11.04
CA PRO A 33 12.07 -2.13 -12.40
C PRO A 33 13.11 -1.25 -13.10
N LYS A 34 13.92 -1.86 -13.95
CA LYS A 34 14.99 -1.17 -14.70
C LYS A 34 14.48 -0.11 -15.68
N HIS A 35 13.20 -0.17 -16.04
CA HIS A 35 12.57 0.70 -17.02
C HIS A 35 11.28 1.31 -16.46
N GLY A 36 11.00 2.54 -16.88
CA GLY A 36 9.81 3.30 -16.46
C GLY A 36 10.07 4.25 -15.31
N LYS A 37 9.21 5.28 -15.19
CA LYS A 37 9.27 6.22 -14.07
C LYS A 37 8.63 5.54 -12.86
N SER A 38 9.47 5.06 -11.94
CA SER A 38 9.04 4.38 -10.72
C SER A 38 9.06 5.33 -9.53
N ARG A 39 8.04 5.25 -8.67
CA ARG A 39 7.97 6.00 -7.40
C ARG A 39 7.49 5.09 -6.28
N ILE A 40 8.03 5.30 -5.09
CA ILE A 40 7.62 4.60 -3.88
C ILE A 40 6.86 5.59 -3.00
N TYR A 41 5.73 5.16 -2.47
CA TYR A 41 4.97 5.90 -1.46
C TYR A 41 4.82 5.05 -0.20
N ASP A 42 4.88 5.69 0.97
CA ASP A 42 4.46 5.04 2.21
C ASP A 42 2.93 5.01 2.33
N ILE A 43 2.42 4.33 3.37
CA ILE A 43 0.98 4.19 3.62
C ILE A 43 0.25 5.52 3.80
N THR A 44 0.97 6.61 4.10
CA THR A 44 0.39 7.96 4.22
C THR A 44 0.31 8.68 2.88
N GLY A 45 0.82 8.08 1.80
CA GLY A 45 0.90 8.69 0.48
C GLY A 45 2.12 9.60 0.31
N ARG A 46 3.04 9.66 1.29
CA ARG A 46 4.27 10.45 1.16
C ARG A 46 5.26 9.72 0.25
N ARG A 47 5.82 10.46 -0.71
CA ARG A 47 6.84 9.94 -1.62
C ARG A 47 8.15 9.68 -0.88
N LEU A 48 8.73 8.51 -1.13
CA LEU A 48 10.06 8.13 -0.64
C LEU A 48 11.09 8.20 -1.76
N TYR A 49 12.31 8.58 -1.40
CA TYR A 49 13.46 8.69 -2.30
C TYR A 49 14.53 7.62 -2.03
N THR A 50 14.24 6.66 -1.14
CA THR A 50 15.09 5.51 -0.84
C THR A 50 14.39 4.22 -1.24
N SER A 51 15.15 3.25 -1.78
CA SER A 51 14.67 1.89 -2.03
C SER A 51 14.75 1.00 -0.79
N ASN A 52 15.40 1.45 0.30
CA ASN A 52 15.55 0.67 1.52
C ASN A 52 14.92 1.37 2.73
N PRO A 53 13.61 1.68 2.72
CA PRO A 53 12.95 2.20 3.92
C PRO A 53 12.86 1.10 4.99
N GLY A 54 12.55 1.47 6.23
CA GLY A 54 12.34 0.50 7.32
C GLY A 54 11.10 -0.38 7.10
N PRO A 55 10.78 -1.27 8.05
CA PRO A 55 9.55 -2.06 8.01
C PRO A 55 8.30 -1.19 7.87
N GLY A 56 7.33 -1.64 7.08
CA GLY A 56 6.13 -0.85 6.79
C GLY A 56 5.38 -1.31 5.54
N ILE A 57 4.32 -0.57 5.22
CA ILE A 57 3.51 -0.79 4.02
C ILE A 57 3.84 0.31 3.02
N TYR A 58 4.12 -0.10 1.79
CA TYR A 58 4.52 0.77 0.69
C TYR A 58 3.72 0.46 -0.57
N PHE A 59 3.69 1.43 -1.47
CA PHE A 59 3.08 1.31 -2.78
C PHE A 59 4.09 1.68 -3.87
N LEU A 60 4.20 0.82 -4.88
CA LEU A 60 5.00 1.08 -6.07
C LEU A 60 4.09 1.63 -7.15
N GLU A 61 4.41 2.84 -7.61
CA GLU A 61 3.81 3.46 -8.79
C GLU A 61 4.77 3.29 -9.97
N ILE A 62 4.24 2.85 -11.11
CA ILE A 62 4.96 2.82 -12.39
C ILE A 62 4.10 3.54 -13.41
N ASN A 63 4.67 4.53 -14.11
CA ASN A 63 3.98 5.27 -15.17
C ASN A 63 2.64 5.91 -14.72
N GLY A 64 2.53 6.29 -13.44
CA GLY A 64 1.33 6.93 -12.88
C GLY A 64 0.28 5.97 -12.33
N GLU A 65 0.50 4.65 -12.39
CA GLU A 65 -0.41 3.66 -11.84
C GLU A 65 0.21 2.94 -10.64
N ILE A 66 -0.59 2.74 -9.57
CA ILE A 66 -0.18 1.90 -8.42
C ILE A 66 -0.29 0.45 -8.85
N VAL A 67 0.86 -0.18 -9.11
CA VAL A 67 0.94 -1.53 -9.65
C VAL A 67 1.16 -2.59 -8.57
N GLN A 68 1.63 -2.20 -7.37
CA GLN A 68 2.00 -3.15 -6.33
C GLN A 68 1.88 -2.57 -4.93
N LYS A 69 1.27 -3.33 -4.03
CA LYS A 69 1.37 -3.14 -2.59
C LYS A 69 2.52 -3.97 -2.05
N ILE A 70 3.39 -3.37 -1.26
CA ILE A 70 4.57 -4.01 -0.68
C ILE A 70 4.46 -3.97 0.84
N VAL A 71 4.69 -5.10 1.49
CA VAL A 71 4.83 -5.20 2.95
C VAL A 71 6.28 -5.53 3.24
N LYS A 72 7.00 -4.58 3.83
CA LYS A 72 8.38 -4.79 4.25
C LYS A 72 8.41 -5.20 5.71
N VAL A 73 8.99 -6.36 5.98
CA VAL A 73 9.01 -6.95 7.33
C VAL A 73 10.37 -6.83 8.03
N LYS A 74 11.45 -6.53 7.28
CA LYS A 74 12.81 -6.29 7.77
C LYS A 74 13.49 -5.25 6.90
#